data_AF-A0A9F1U5N5-F1
#
_entry.id   AF-A0A9F1U5N5-F1
#
_cell.length_a   1.000
_cell.length_b   1.000
_cell.length_c   1.000
_cell.angle_alpha   90.00
_cell.angle_beta   90.00
_cell.angle_gamma   90.00
#
_symmetry.space_group_name_H-M   'P 1'
#
loop_
_entity.id
_entity.type
_entity.pdbx_description
1 polymer ?
#
loop_
_entity_poly.entity_id
_entity_poly.type
_entity_poly.pdbx_seq_one_letter_code
_entity_poly.pdbx_strand_id
1 'polypeptide(L)'
;MSYIELNRKFSQLSSNSNSQVTNSDYSLSMDSAGLLTWEDLLEKYNRCVVLAEAGAGKTEEFKQQAKKLEHDDKFSFFIRIEDIDSDFIESFEVGDKERFEEWLTSPEKKAWFFLDSVDEARLEDPRAFQKCYK
;
A
#
# COMPACT_ATOMS: atom_id res chain seq x y z
N MET A 1 -5.69 11.68 19.18
CA MET A 1 -5.00 12.69 18.36
C MET A 1 -5.64 12.69 16.99
N SER A 2 -5.82 13.86 16.36
CA SER A 2 -6.28 13.95 14.98
C SER A 2 -5.13 13.61 14.04
N TYR A 3 -5.40 12.85 12.97
CA TYR A 3 -4.45 12.65 11.88
C TYR A 3 -4.14 14.00 11.20
N ILE A 4 -2.89 14.20 10.78
CA ILE A 4 -2.44 15.39 10.07
C ILE A 4 -1.91 14.93 8.70
N GLU A 5 -2.55 15.38 7.62
CA GLU A 5 -2.13 15.07 6.26
C GLU A 5 -0.86 15.86 5.89
N LEU A 6 0.25 15.14 5.69
CA LEU A 6 1.56 15.73 5.44
C LEU A 6 1.84 16.02 3.95
N ASN A 7 0.87 15.78 3.06
CA ASN A 7 1.05 15.92 1.61
C ASN A 7 2.31 15.21 1.10
N ARG A 8 2.49 13.93 1.51
CA ARG A 8 3.67 13.12 1.19
C ARG A 8 4.00 13.17 -0.30
N LYS A 9 5.30 13.22 -0.56
CA LYS A 9 5.88 13.14 -1.90
C LYS A 9 6.62 11.83 -2.08
N PHE A 10 6.56 11.29 -3.29
CA PHE A 10 7.23 10.05 -3.68
C PHE A 10 8.16 10.30 -4.86
N SER A 11 9.30 9.64 -4.86
CA SER A 11 10.20 9.58 -6.01
C SER A 11 10.17 8.16 -6.58
N GLN A 12 10.11 8.05 -7.90
CA GLN A 12 10.21 6.75 -8.56
C GLN A 12 11.67 6.29 -8.54
N LEU A 13 11.92 5.06 -8.10
CA LEU A 13 13.24 4.43 -8.21
C LEU A 13 13.49 4.07 -9.67
N SER A 14 14.47 4.71 -10.30
CA SER A 14 14.90 4.35 -11.65
C SER A 14 15.92 3.22 -11.58
N SER A 15 15.71 2.16 -12.38
CA SER A 15 16.54 0.95 -12.40
C SER A 15 17.90 1.12 -13.09
N ASN A 16 18.36 2.36 -13.34
CA ASN A 16 19.54 2.63 -14.18
C ASN A 16 20.89 2.56 -13.42
N SER A 17 20.92 2.02 -12.21
CA SER A 17 22.15 1.87 -11.44
C SER A 17 22.47 0.40 -11.26
N ASN A 18 23.45 -0.10 -12.02
CA ASN A 18 24.15 -1.38 -11.85
C ASN A 18 24.98 -1.43 -10.53
N SER A 19 24.49 -0.77 -9.48
CA SER A 19 25.19 -0.55 -8.22
C SER A 19 24.32 -1.15 -7.12
N GLN A 20 24.93 -1.89 -6.20
CA GLN A 20 24.27 -2.34 -4.98
C GLN A 20 23.61 -1.14 -4.30
N VAL A 21 22.28 -1.05 -4.36
CA VAL A 21 21.50 0.09 -3.88
C VAL A 21 21.68 0.14 -2.36
N THR A 22 22.41 1.15 -1.89
CA THR A 22 22.63 1.41 -0.47
C THR A 22 21.51 2.32 0.07
N ASN A 23 21.26 2.33 1.39
CA ASN A 23 20.26 3.24 1.99
C ASN A 23 20.49 4.73 1.63
N SER A 24 21.74 5.11 1.34
CA SER A 24 22.12 6.45 0.87
C SER A 24 21.64 6.79 -0.55
N ASP A 25 21.42 5.80 -1.41
CA ASP A 25 21.03 6.04 -2.81
C ASP A 25 19.55 6.49 -2.93
N TYR A 26 18.69 6.11 -1.99
CA TYR A 26 17.27 6.51 -1.98
C TYR A 26 17.08 8.03 -1.83
N SER A 27 18.01 8.71 -1.15
CA SER A 27 17.97 10.17 -0.98
C SER A 27 18.43 10.94 -2.21
N LEU A 28 19.25 10.33 -3.07
CA LEU A 28 19.89 11.00 -4.22
C LEU A 28 19.10 10.86 -5.52
N SER A 29 18.13 9.94 -5.58
CA SER A 29 17.24 9.77 -6.74
C SER A 29 16.07 10.76 -6.79
N MET A 30 15.95 11.65 -5.79
CA MET A 30 14.80 12.55 -5.64
C MET A 30 14.78 13.71 -6.65
N ASP A 31 15.91 14.03 -7.28
CA ASP A 31 16.10 15.26 -8.06
C ASP A 31 15.73 15.17 -9.56
N SER A 32 15.40 13.99 -10.11
CA SER A 32 15.26 13.82 -11.57
C SER A 32 13.92 13.27 -12.09
N ALA A 33 13.09 12.62 -11.25
CA ALA A 33 11.88 11.93 -11.73
C ALA A 33 10.55 12.67 -11.46
N GLY A 34 10.59 13.86 -10.84
CA GLY A 34 9.40 14.55 -10.36
C GLY A 34 8.86 13.92 -9.07
N LEU A 35 8.27 14.76 -8.21
CA LEU A 35 7.68 14.34 -6.94
C LEU A 35 6.22 13.94 -7.17
N LEU A 36 5.93 12.63 -7.14
CA LEU A 36 4.59 12.07 -7.21
C LEU A 36 3.82 12.34 -5.90
N THR A 37 2.49 12.34 -5.97
CA THR A 37 1.59 12.38 -4.80
C THR A 37 0.83 11.06 -4.61
N TRP A 38 0.05 10.97 -3.54
CA TRP A 38 -0.86 9.84 -3.33
C TRP A 38 -1.85 9.69 -4.50
N GLU A 39 -2.42 10.78 -4.98
CA GLU A 39 -3.32 10.79 -6.15
C GLU A 39 -2.62 10.22 -7.38
N ASP A 40 -1.37 10.61 -7.63
CA ASP A 40 -0.58 10.05 -8.73
C ASP A 40 -0.38 8.53 -8.58
N LEU A 41 -0.10 8.05 -7.37
CA LEU A 41 0.07 6.62 -7.11
C LEU A 41 -1.22 5.84 -7.38
N LEU A 42 -2.36 6.35 -6.89
CA LEU A 42 -3.67 5.70 -7.00
C LEU A 42 -4.22 5.67 -8.42
N GLU A 43 -3.87 6.64 -9.25
CA GLU A 43 -4.36 6.75 -10.63
C GLU A 43 -3.44 6.09 -11.66
N LYS A 44 -2.12 6.25 -11.52
CA LYS A 44 -1.16 5.89 -12.56
C LYS A 44 -0.60 4.47 -12.43
N TYR A 45 -0.60 3.91 -11.22
CA TYR A 45 0.04 2.63 -10.95
C TYR A 45 -0.98 1.59 -10.50
N ASN A 46 -1.00 0.44 -11.18
CA ASN A 46 -1.82 -0.70 -10.76
C ASN A 46 -1.24 -1.37 -9.49
N ARG A 47 0.08 -1.33 -9.35
CA ARG A 47 0.84 -1.89 -8.21
C ARG A 47 2.12 -1.09 -8.04
N CYS A 48 2.46 -0.75 -6.81
CA CYS A 48 3.74 -0.15 -6.45
C CYS A 48 4.16 -0.62 -5.05
N VAL A 49 5.43 -0.45 -4.72
CA VAL A 49 5.98 -0.68 -3.38
C VAL A 49 6.48 0.66 -2.87
N VAL A 50 6.01 1.08 -1.70
CA VAL A 50 6.45 2.31 -1.04
C VAL A 50 7.52 1.97 -0.02
N LEU A 51 8.75 2.38 -0.30
CA LEU A 51 9.87 2.24 0.62
C LEU A 51 10.05 3.54 1.41
N ALA A 52 10.24 3.41 2.72
CA ALA A 52 10.63 4.52 3.60
C ALA A 52 11.23 3.95 4.88
N GLU A 53 12.03 4.77 5.56
CA GLU A 53 12.64 4.41 6.85
C GLU A 53 11.60 3.96 7.90
N ALA A 54 12.06 3.19 8.88
CA ALA A 54 11.24 2.83 10.02
C ALA A 54 10.75 4.09 10.76
N GLY A 55 9.49 4.10 11.17
CA GLY A 55 8.89 5.28 11.81
C GLY A 55 8.49 6.41 10.85
N ALA A 56 8.65 6.25 9.54
CA ALA A 56 8.25 7.29 8.57
C ALA A 56 6.72 7.49 8.46
N GLY A 57 5.89 6.71 9.13
CA GLY A 57 4.43 6.88 9.15
C GLY A 57 3.64 6.14 8.06
N LYS A 58 4.28 5.22 7.31
CA LYS A 58 3.65 4.47 6.20
C LYS A 58 2.31 3.82 6.59
N THR A 59 2.30 3.06 7.68
CA THR A 59 1.12 2.37 8.21
C THR A 59 -0.07 3.31 8.38
N GLU A 60 0.16 4.45 9.05
CA GLU A 60 -0.92 5.40 9.33
C GLU A 60 -1.41 6.04 8.03
N GLU A 61 -0.52 6.44 7.13
CA GLU A 61 -0.93 7.02 5.85
C GLU A 61 -1.69 6.02 4.96
N PHE A 62 -1.26 4.76 4.90
CA PHE A 62 -1.97 3.72 4.16
C PHE A 62 -3.40 3.56 4.69
N LYS A 63 -3.55 3.50 6.02
CA LYS A 63 -4.85 3.40 6.68
C LYS A 63 -5.74 4.62 6.39
N GLN A 64 -5.17 5.82 6.36
CA GLN A 64 -5.91 7.05 6.08
C GLN A 64 -6.30 7.18 4.61
N GLN A 65 -5.45 6.76 3.68
CA GLN A 65 -5.79 6.70 2.26
C GLN A 65 -6.91 5.68 1.98
N ALA A 66 -6.86 4.51 2.62
CA ALA A 66 -7.96 3.55 2.55
C ALA A 66 -9.27 4.19 3.05
N LYS A 67 -9.27 4.80 4.24
CA LYS A 67 -10.48 5.48 4.77
C LYS A 67 -11.00 6.60 3.87
N LYS A 68 -10.10 7.38 3.26
CA LYS A 68 -10.46 8.46 2.31
C LYS A 68 -11.18 7.89 1.09
N LEU A 69 -10.67 6.79 0.52
CA LEU A 69 -11.31 6.11 -0.61
C LEU A 69 -12.66 5.48 -0.21
N GLU A 70 -12.74 4.88 0.97
CA GLU A 70 -14.00 4.32 1.50
C GLU A 70 -15.07 5.40 1.69
N HIS A 71 -14.67 6.59 2.15
CA HIS A 71 -15.55 7.75 2.28
C HIS A 71 -16.04 8.27 0.91
N ASP A 72 -15.20 8.16 -0.12
CA ASP A 72 -15.54 8.45 -1.52
C ASP A 72 -16.37 7.33 -2.19
N ASP A 73 -16.89 6.37 -1.42
CA ASP A 73 -17.63 5.19 -1.88
C ASP A 73 -16.85 4.30 -2.87
N LYS A 74 -15.53 4.26 -2.74
CA LYS A 74 -14.65 3.36 -3.48
C LYS A 74 -14.31 2.15 -2.62
N PHE A 75 -14.23 0.98 -3.24
CA PHE A 75 -13.75 -0.22 -2.57
C PHE A 75 -12.28 -0.05 -2.19
N SER A 76 -12.01 -0.05 -0.90
CA SER A 76 -10.66 0.12 -0.38
C SER A 76 -10.46 -0.71 0.86
N PHE A 77 -9.29 -1.31 0.95
CA PHE A 77 -8.97 -2.29 1.96
C PHE A 77 -7.58 -2.02 2.51
N PHE A 78 -7.45 -2.02 3.84
CA PHE A 78 -6.15 -2.00 4.52
C PHE A 78 -5.95 -3.31 5.27
N ILE A 79 -4.80 -3.93 5.07
CA ILE A 79 -4.46 -5.23 5.65
C ILE A 79 -2.97 -5.28 5.99
N ARG A 80 -2.66 -5.88 7.13
CA ARG A 80 -1.28 -6.23 7.48
C ARG A 80 -0.95 -7.55 6.83
N ILE A 81 0.22 -7.63 6.19
CA ILE A 81 0.57 -8.82 5.40
C ILE A 81 0.74 -10.05 6.30
N GLU A 82 1.17 -9.87 7.55
CA GLU A 82 1.28 -10.96 8.53
C GLU A 82 -0.07 -11.56 8.95
N ASP A 83 -1.17 -10.83 8.80
CA ASP A 83 -2.50 -11.30 9.23
C ASP A 83 -3.22 -12.09 8.12
N ILE A 84 -2.65 -12.08 6.90
CA ILE A 84 -3.22 -12.69 5.69
C ILE A 84 -3.35 -14.22 5.79
N ASP A 85 -2.43 -14.89 6.49
CA ASP A 85 -2.40 -16.36 6.57
C ASP A 85 -3.47 -16.94 7.53
N SER A 86 -4.08 -16.11 8.38
CA SER A 86 -5.01 -16.55 9.42
C SER A 86 -6.47 -16.54 8.97
N ASP A 87 -6.90 -15.48 8.29
CA ASP A 87 -8.21 -15.34 7.62
C ASP A 87 -8.25 -13.96 6.92
N PHE A 88 -7.92 -13.92 5.62
CA PHE A 88 -7.75 -12.68 4.86
C PHE A 88 -8.93 -11.70 4.97
N ILE A 89 -10.16 -12.22 4.91
CA ILE A 89 -11.38 -11.41 5.00
C ILE A 89 -11.58 -10.82 6.41
N GLU A 90 -11.16 -11.55 7.46
CA GLU A 90 -11.28 -11.06 8.84
C GLU A 90 -10.12 -10.13 9.25
N SER A 91 -9.05 -10.09 8.45
CA SER A 91 -7.86 -9.29 8.72
C SER A 91 -7.90 -7.84 8.20
N PHE A 92 -9.02 -7.41 7.61
CA PHE A 92 -9.17 -6.01 7.19
C PHE A 92 -9.28 -5.07 8.40
N GLU A 93 -8.38 -4.08 8.51
CA GLU A 93 -8.57 -2.98 9.47
C GLU A 93 -9.36 -1.80 8.87
N VAL A 94 -9.46 -1.74 7.54
CA VAL A 94 -10.30 -0.83 6.78
C VAL A 94 -10.94 -1.62 5.65
N GLY A 95 -12.23 -1.40 5.41
CA GLY A 95 -13.08 -2.29 4.63
C GLY A 95 -13.57 -3.47 5.47
N ASP A 96 -14.50 -4.22 4.90
CA ASP A 96 -15.10 -5.39 5.53
C ASP A 96 -15.43 -6.47 4.49
N LYS A 97 -15.88 -7.62 4.99
CA LYS A 97 -16.31 -8.76 4.18
C LYS A 97 -17.38 -8.39 3.16
N GLU A 98 -18.36 -7.61 3.58
CA GLU A 98 -19.55 -7.31 2.78
C GLU A 98 -19.16 -6.45 1.57
N ARG A 99 -18.35 -5.41 1.78
CA ARG A 99 -17.77 -4.61 0.69
C ARG A 99 -16.82 -5.41 -0.19
N PHE A 100 -16.05 -6.32 0.39
CA PHE A 100 -15.16 -7.19 -0.39
C PHE A 100 -15.95 -8.11 -1.32
N GLU A 101 -17.00 -8.75 -0.82
CA GLU A 101 -17.91 -9.58 -1.60
C GLU A 101 -18.68 -8.77 -2.65
N GLU A 102 -19.15 -7.56 -2.31
CA GLU A 102 -19.77 -6.65 -3.28
C GLU A 102 -18.81 -6.33 -4.42
N TRP A 103 -17.55 -6.00 -4.10
CA TRP A 103 -16.53 -5.73 -5.10
C TRP A 103 -16.26 -6.96 -6.00
N LEU A 104 -16.16 -8.16 -5.43
CA LEU A 104 -15.96 -9.39 -6.20
C LEU A 104 -17.08 -9.64 -7.22
N THR A 105 -18.30 -9.19 -6.93
CA THR A 105 -19.46 -9.31 -7.83
C THR A 105 -19.61 -8.12 -8.80
N SER A 106 -18.71 -7.13 -8.73
CA SER A 106 -18.74 -5.89 -9.51
C SER A 106 -17.56 -5.79 -10.50
N PRO A 107 -17.58 -6.51 -11.62
CA PRO A 107 -16.42 -6.67 -12.52
C PRO A 107 -15.93 -5.36 -13.17
N GLU A 108 -16.77 -4.34 -13.25
CA GLU A 108 -16.44 -3.01 -13.77
C GLU A 108 -15.83 -2.05 -12.73
N LYS A 109 -15.94 -2.38 -11.43
CA LYS A 109 -15.49 -1.49 -10.35
C LYS A 109 -14.04 -1.80 -9.93
N LYS A 110 -13.28 -0.74 -9.66
CA LYS A 110 -11.91 -0.85 -9.13
C LYS A 110 -11.92 -0.96 -7.61
N ALA A 111 -10.92 -1.65 -7.07
CA ALA A 111 -10.62 -1.63 -5.65
C ALA A 111 -9.14 -1.30 -5.42
N TRP A 112 -8.86 -0.70 -4.27
CA TRP A 112 -7.52 -0.35 -3.82
C TRP A 112 -7.16 -1.17 -2.58
N PHE A 113 -6.02 -1.85 -2.64
CA PHE A 113 -5.50 -2.65 -1.54
C PHE A 113 -4.21 -2.01 -1.01
N PHE A 114 -4.22 -1.64 0.26
CA PHE A 114 -3.06 -1.15 0.98
C PHE A 114 -2.53 -2.27 1.86
N LEU A 115 -1.34 -2.77 1.52
CA LEU A 115 -0.70 -3.90 2.17
C LEU A 115 0.48 -3.38 2.99
N ASP A 116 0.40 -3.47 4.32
CA ASP A 116 1.48 -3.04 5.20
C ASP A 116 2.26 -4.26 5.72
N SER A 117 3.58 -4.24 5.54
CA SER A 117 4.47 -5.21 6.16
C SER A 117 5.08 -4.57 7.39
N VAL A 118 4.61 -4.92 8.57
CA VAL A 118 5.18 -4.38 9.82
C VAL A 118 6.57 -4.96 10.09
N ASP A 119 6.74 -6.23 9.72
CA ASP A 119 7.98 -6.96 9.91
C ASP A 119 8.21 -7.89 8.71
N GLU A 120 9.05 -7.46 7.77
CA GLU A 120 9.37 -8.28 6.59
C GLU A 120 10.04 -9.62 6.97
N ALA A 121 10.59 -9.75 8.18
CA ALA A 121 11.18 -11.00 8.66
C ALA A 121 10.12 -11.99 9.18
N ARG A 122 8.87 -11.57 9.39
CA ARG A 122 7.75 -12.43 9.81
C ARG A 122 6.93 -12.98 8.64
N LEU A 123 7.23 -12.55 7.42
CA LEU A 123 6.70 -13.14 6.19
C LEU A 123 7.25 -14.56 6.01
N GLU A 124 6.49 -15.57 6.44
CA GLU A 124 6.91 -16.98 6.34
C GLU A 124 6.93 -17.51 4.89
N ASP A 125 5.99 -17.05 4.04
CA ASP A 125 5.96 -17.35 2.61
C ASP A 125 5.71 -16.08 1.77
N PRO A 126 6.61 -15.70 0.86
CA PRO A 126 6.42 -14.58 -0.08
C PRO A 126 5.16 -14.68 -0.95
N ARG A 127 4.51 -15.86 -0.99
CA ARG A 127 3.27 -16.13 -1.74
C ARG A 127 2.02 -16.16 -0.85
N ALA A 128 2.09 -15.78 0.42
CA ALA A 128 0.94 -15.72 1.33
C ALA A 128 -0.25 -14.97 0.71
N PHE A 129 -0.01 -13.79 0.15
CA PHE A 129 -1.04 -13.01 -0.56
C PHE A 129 -1.75 -13.80 -1.67
N GLN A 130 -1.01 -14.65 -2.40
CA GLN A 130 -1.55 -15.43 -3.52
C GLN A 130 -2.46 -16.59 -3.10
N LYS A 131 -2.31 -17.08 -1.86
CA LYS A 131 -3.08 -18.23 -1.37
C LYS A 131 -4.48 -17.85 -0.90
N CYS A 132 -4.72 -16.59 -0.55
CA CYS A 132 -5.93 -16.19 0.17
C CYS A 132 -7.14 -15.85 -0.71
N TYR A 133 -7.01 -15.92 -2.05
CA TYR A 133 -8.10 -15.66 -3.00
C TYR A 133 -8.45 -16.89 -3.86
N LYS A 134 -8.26 -18.11 -3.33
CA LYS A 134 -8.64 -19.36 -4.00
C LYS A 134 -9.98 -19.90 -3.57
#